data_AF-A0A8C3IKA2-F1
#
_entry.id   AF-A0A8C3IKA2-F1
#
_cell.length_a   1.000
_cell.length_b   1.000
_cell.length_c   1.000
_cell.angle_alpha   90.00
_cell.angle_beta   90.00
_cell.angle_gamma   90.00
#
_symmetry.space_group_name_H-M   'P 1'
#
loop_
_entity.id
_entity.type
_entity.pdbx_description
1 polymer ?
#
loop_
_entity_poly.entity_id
_entity_poly.type
_entity_poly.pdbx_seq_one_letter_code
_entity_poly.pdbx_strand_id
1 'polypeptide(L)'
;MEGTGPAGETPPLSAAMRAKIERNRQRALMLRQARLAARPYPAAPSEGSAKVKAPPKIIDTGGGFFLEEEEEEEHKVEKIVHQPGPVLEFDYLICEECGKHFMDSYLMQHFDWATCDNCRDVEGKHKLITRTEAKQEYLLKDCDLDKREPVLKFILKKNPHNSQWGDMKLYLKLQVIKRSLEVWGSEETLQEARETRQDNREKMKQKKFDKKVKGKWLEFQLSFFFKVYFL
;
A
#
# COMPACT_ATOMS: atom_id res chain seq x y z
N MET A 1 34.47 -52.16 17.50
CA MET A 1 35.49 -51.25 16.96
C MET A 1 34.85 -49.88 16.87
N GLU A 2 35.03 -49.07 17.91
CA GLU A 2 34.56 -47.68 17.96
C GLU A 2 35.62 -46.80 17.30
N GLY A 3 35.23 -46.08 16.25
CA GLY A 3 36.09 -45.16 15.54
C GLY A 3 36.08 -43.79 16.19
N THR A 4 37.14 -43.45 16.91
CA THR A 4 37.45 -42.12 17.42
C THR A 4 37.81 -41.18 16.25
N GLY A 5 36.94 -40.23 15.94
CA GLY A 5 37.21 -39.16 14.97
C GLY A 5 38.18 -38.12 15.55
N PRO A 6 39.09 -37.56 14.73
CA PRO A 6 40.13 -36.65 15.20
C PRO A 6 39.53 -35.29 15.62
N ALA A 7 39.96 -34.79 16.78
CA ALA A 7 39.66 -33.44 17.24
C ALA A 7 40.28 -32.41 16.28
N GLY A 8 39.46 -31.83 15.42
CA GLY A 8 39.86 -30.79 14.48
C GLY A 8 40.18 -29.49 15.22
N GLU A 9 41.45 -29.09 15.19
CA GLU A 9 41.93 -27.79 15.63
C GLU A 9 41.20 -26.68 14.85
N THR A 10 40.55 -25.76 15.57
CA THR A 10 39.88 -24.62 14.92
C THR A 10 40.93 -23.67 14.34
N PRO A 11 40.80 -23.26 13.05
CA PRO A 11 41.79 -22.41 12.41
C PRO A 11 41.87 -21.04 13.11
N PRO A 12 43.08 -20.47 13.29
CA PRO A 12 43.25 -19.21 14.00
C PRO A 12 42.52 -18.08 13.26
N LEU A 13 41.69 -17.32 14.00
CA LEU A 13 40.92 -16.20 13.46
C LEU A 13 41.81 -15.18 12.76
N SER A 14 41.40 -14.71 11.58
CA SER A 14 42.12 -13.69 10.81
C SER A 14 42.21 -12.36 11.57
N ALA A 15 43.23 -11.56 11.29
CA ALA A 15 43.45 -10.26 11.95
C ALA A 15 42.23 -9.32 11.82
N ALA A 16 41.57 -9.31 10.66
CA ALA A 16 40.35 -8.55 10.44
C ALA A 16 39.18 -9.02 11.32
N MET A 17 39.06 -10.33 11.53
CA MET A 17 38.03 -10.92 12.39
C MET A 17 38.28 -10.59 13.87
N ARG A 18 39.54 -10.65 14.32
CA ARG A 18 39.94 -10.23 15.67
C ARG A 18 39.64 -8.75 15.91
N ALA A 19 39.93 -7.87 14.94
CA ALA A 19 39.63 -6.44 15.04
C ALA A 19 38.12 -6.15 15.07
N LYS A 20 37.29 -6.96 14.40
CA LYS A 20 35.82 -6.86 14.48
C LYS A 20 35.30 -7.32 15.83
N ILE A 21 35.83 -8.42 16.37
CA ILE A 21 35.49 -8.94 17.70
C ILE A 21 35.84 -7.89 18.77
N GLU A 22 37.02 -7.27 18.69
CA GLU A 22 37.47 -6.27 19.65
C GLU A 22 36.59 -5.00 19.62
N ARG A 23 36.25 -4.50 18.43
CA ARG A 23 35.31 -3.36 18.29
C ARG A 23 33.93 -3.67 18.87
N ASN A 24 33.40 -4.87 18.62
CA ASN A 24 32.12 -5.29 19.19
C ASN A 24 32.19 -5.41 20.72
N ARG A 25 33.30 -5.93 21.25
CA ARG A 25 33.57 -6.01 22.70
C ARG A 25 33.58 -4.62 23.34
N GLN A 26 34.30 -3.67 22.75
CA GLN A 26 34.37 -2.29 23.23
C GLN A 26 33.00 -1.60 23.23
N ARG A 27 32.21 -1.77 22.17
CA ARG A 27 30.86 -1.22 22.08
C ARG A 27 29.92 -1.80 23.14
N ALA A 28 30.01 -3.10 23.42
CA ALA A 28 29.22 -3.75 24.47
C ALA A 28 29.61 -3.27 25.88
N LEU A 29 30.90 -3.06 26.14
CA LEU A 29 31.38 -2.50 27.42
C LEU A 29 30.88 -1.07 27.64
N MET A 30 30.96 -0.20 26.62
CA MET A 30 30.41 1.15 26.70
C MET A 30 28.90 1.17 26.98
N LEU A 31 28.12 0.33 26.28
CA LEU A 31 26.68 0.22 26.54
C LEU A 31 26.37 -0.25 27.96
N ARG A 32 27.18 -1.16 28.52
CA ARG A 32 27.03 -1.62 29.90
C ARG A 32 27.35 -0.51 30.91
N GLN A 33 28.41 0.26 30.68
CA GLN A 33 28.76 1.42 31.52
C GLN A 33 27.66 2.49 31.47
N ALA A 34 27.15 2.81 30.28
CA ALA A 34 26.06 3.78 30.14
C ALA A 34 24.79 3.33 30.89
N ARG A 35 24.43 2.04 30.84
CA ARG A 35 23.30 1.49 31.60
C ARG A 35 23.51 1.55 33.12
N LEU A 36 24.75 1.38 33.60
CA LEU A 36 25.06 1.52 35.03
C LEU A 36 25.03 2.99 35.47
N ALA A 37 25.49 3.91 34.64
CA ALA A 37 25.44 5.34 34.92
C ALA A 37 24.01 5.91 34.88
N ALA A 38 23.16 5.40 33.97
CA ALA A 38 21.77 5.84 33.83
C ALA A 38 20.81 5.20 34.86
N ARG A 39 21.33 4.52 35.90
CA ARG A 39 20.50 3.89 36.92
C ARG A 39 20.16 4.94 38.00
N PRO A 40 18.88 5.33 38.19
CA PRO A 40 18.50 6.46 39.04
C PRO A 40 18.72 6.26 40.55
N TYR A 41 19.03 5.03 40.99
CA TYR A 41 19.30 4.72 42.39
C TYR A 41 20.52 3.78 42.51
N PRO A 42 21.54 4.13 43.32
CA PRO A 42 22.64 3.22 43.63
C PRO A 42 22.15 2.08 44.55
N ALA A 43 22.64 0.86 44.32
CA ALA A 43 22.45 -0.22 45.28
C ALA A 43 23.19 0.13 46.57
N ALA A 44 22.47 0.20 47.69
CA ALA A 44 22.98 0.64 48.98
C ALA A 44 24.18 -0.22 49.45
N PRO A 45 25.30 0.41 49.87
CA PRO A 45 26.21 -0.15 50.85
C PRO A 45 25.89 0.40 52.25
N SER A 46 26.03 -0.47 53.24
CA SER A 46 25.86 -0.14 54.65
C SER A 46 26.91 0.86 55.15
N GLU A 47 26.43 1.75 56.02
CA GLU A 47 27.15 2.47 57.09
C GLU A 47 28.28 3.45 56.72
N GLY A 48 28.11 4.73 57.12
CA GLY A 48 29.21 5.69 57.22
C GLY A 48 28.78 7.14 57.09
N SER A 49 28.59 7.81 58.23
CA SER A 49 28.12 9.18 58.43
C SER A 49 28.99 10.28 57.82
N ALA A 50 28.39 11.29 57.17
CA ALA A 50 28.95 12.64 57.06
C ALA A 50 27.86 13.71 56.87
N LYS A 51 27.98 14.78 57.66
CA LYS A 51 27.07 15.92 57.86
C LYS A 51 26.62 16.62 56.56
N VAL A 52 25.32 16.83 56.42
CA VAL A 52 24.74 17.93 55.60
C VAL A 52 23.52 18.52 56.33
N LYS A 53 23.35 19.83 56.14
CA LYS A 53 22.44 20.79 56.77
C LYS A 53 20.97 20.32 56.81
N ALA A 54 20.24 20.78 57.83
CA ALA A 54 18.84 20.42 58.08
C ALA A 54 17.93 20.69 56.86
N PRO A 55 17.05 19.75 56.47
CA PRO A 55 16.10 19.95 55.38
C PRO A 55 14.88 20.76 55.85
N PRO A 56 14.18 21.47 54.94
CA PRO A 56 12.90 22.09 55.22
C PRO A 56 11.86 21.04 55.65
N LYS A 57 10.85 21.46 56.42
CA LYS A 57 9.81 20.55 56.95
C LYS A 57 8.96 20.05 55.78
N ILE A 58 8.91 18.74 55.63
CA ILE A 58 8.18 18.06 54.56
C ILE A 58 6.84 17.60 55.12
N ILE A 59 5.73 17.94 54.46
CA ILE A 59 4.39 17.47 54.82
C ILE A 59 4.03 16.30 53.89
N ASP A 60 3.80 15.13 54.47
CA ASP A 60 3.48 13.88 53.76
C ASP A 60 1.96 13.73 53.62
N THR A 61 1.44 13.80 52.39
CA THR A 61 0.03 13.58 52.07
C THR A 61 -0.29 12.11 51.75
N GLY A 62 0.63 11.16 52.04
CA GLY A 62 0.37 9.72 52.00
C GLY A 62 0.34 9.10 50.59
N GLY A 63 0.87 9.80 49.58
CA GLY A 63 0.82 9.42 48.16
C GLY A 63 2.18 9.27 47.46
N GLY A 64 3.29 9.21 48.19
CA GLY A 64 4.62 8.92 47.62
C GLY A 64 5.28 10.06 46.82
N PHE A 65 4.83 11.30 46.96
CA PHE A 65 5.47 12.50 46.42
C PHE A 65 5.68 13.51 47.56
N PHE A 66 6.88 14.07 47.67
CA PHE A 66 7.18 15.15 48.61
C PHE A 66 7.06 16.49 47.87
N LEU A 67 6.14 17.35 48.31
CA LEU A 67 6.02 18.73 47.82
C LEU A 67 6.66 19.68 48.83
N GLU A 68 7.56 20.55 48.35
CA GLU A 68 8.04 21.70 49.11
C GLU A 68 6.88 22.70 49.25
N GLU A 69 6.66 23.19 50.47
CA GLU A 69 5.69 24.22 50.79
C GLU A 69 6.22 25.54 50.20
N GLU A 70 5.96 25.79 48.92
CA GLU A 70 6.07 27.13 48.32
C GLU A 70 5.07 28.02 49.04
N GLU A 71 5.59 29.08 49.69
CA GLU A 71 4.80 30.18 50.22
C GLU A 71 3.76 30.58 49.16
N GLU A 72 2.51 30.77 49.58
CA GLU A 72 1.40 31.23 48.73
C GLU A 72 1.73 32.63 48.18
N GLU A 73 2.63 32.72 47.20
CA GLU A 73 2.64 33.81 46.26
C GLU A 73 1.34 33.67 45.49
N GLU A 74 0.42 34.60 45.73
CA GLU A 74 -0.78 34.82 44.95
C GLU A 74 -0.37 35.05 43.49
N HIS A 75 -0.14 33.96 42.75
CA HIS A 75 -0.09 33.94 41.31
C HIS A 75 -1.48 34.32 40.83
N LYS A 76 -1.66 35.63 40.67
CA LYS A 76 -2.75 36.25 39.95
C LYS A 76 -2.97 35.40 38.72
N VAL A 77 -4.08 34.68 38.68
CA VAL A 77 -4.47 33.86 37.54
C VAL A 77 -4.76 34.86 36.42
N GLU A 78 -3.71 35.30 35.74
CA GLU A 78 -3.85 35.97 34.46
C GLU A 78 -4.69 35.04 33.64
N LYS A 79 -5.86 35.53 33.19
CA LYS A 79 -6.70 34.78 32.26
C LYS A 79 -5.80 34.45 31.08
N ILE A 80 -5.31 33.21 31.04
CA ILE A 80 -4.67 32.64 29.86
C ILE A 80 -5.78 32.65 28.81
N VAL A 81 -5.80 33.71 28.01
CA VAL A 81 -6.58 33.74 26.78
C VAL A 81 -5.86 32.74 25.89
N HIS A 82 -6.31 31.50 25.93
CA HIS A 82 -5.97 30.54 24.90
C HIS A 82 -6.34 31.21 23.58
N GLN A 83 -5.33 31.63 22.80
CA GLN A 83 -5.59 31.96 21.42
C GLN A 83 -6.26 30.72 20.81
N PRO A 84 -7.44 30.85 20.18
CA PRO A 84 -8.01 29.72 19.48
C PRO A 84 -6.93 29.24 18.52
N GLY A 85 -6.59 27.94 18.60
CA GLY A 85 -5.57 27.35 17.75
C GLY A 85 -5.84 27.72 16.29
N PRO A 86 -4.81 27.79 15.43
CA PRO A 86 -4.99 28.12 14.01
C PRO A 86 -6.16 27.30 13.46
N VAL A 87 -7.21 27.99 13.01
CA VAL A 87 -8.31 27.33 12.31
C VAL A 87 -7.66 26.79 11.03
N LEU A 88 -7.36 25.50 11.02
CA LEU A 88 -7.09 24.80 9.78
C LEU A 88 -8.35 25.04 8.94
N GLU A 89 -8.22 25.84 7.88
CA GLU A 89 -9.19 25.83 6.79
C GLU A 89 -9.15 24.41 6.24
N PHE A 90 -9.96 23.55 6.84
CA PHE A 90 -10.23 22.26 6.25
C PHE A 90 -10.99 22.56 4.98
N ASP A 91 -10.38 22.28 3.83
CA ASP A 91 -11.01 22.49 2.53
C ASP A 91 -12.29 21.65 2.46
N TYR A 92 -13.42 22.29 2.74
CA TYR A 92 -14.73 21.66 2.63
C TYR A 92 -15.06 21.52 1.14
N LEU A 93 -15.02 20.28 0.64
CA LEU A 93 -15.33 19.95 -0.74
C LEU A 93 -16.84 19.84 -0.91
N ILE A 94 -17.35 20.28 -2.06
CA ILE A 94 -18.79 20.22 -2.37
C ILE A 94 -19.06 18.95 -3.18
N CYS A 95 -20.02 18.14 -2.75
CA CYS A 95 -20.42 16.93 -3.46
C CYS A 95 -21.18 17.28 -4.76
N GLU A 96 -20.73 16.75 -5.90
CA GLU A 96 -21.37 16.98 -7.21
C GLU A 96 -22.80 16.42 -7.30
N GLU A 97 -23.13 15.39 -6.52
CA GLU A 97 -24.43 14.70 -6.60
C GLU A 97 -25.49 15.31 -5.67
N CYS A 98 -25.12 15.82 -4.49
CA CYS A 98 -26.06 16.39 -3.52
C CYS A 98 -25.79 17.84 -3.07
N GLY A 99 -24.70 18.45 -3.52
CA GLY A 99 -24.32 19.82 -3.18
C GLY A 99 -23.93 20.04 -1.71
N LYS A 100 -23.84 18.98 -0.90
CA LYS A 100 -23.44 19.08 0.51
C LYS A 100 -21.93 19.16 0.63
N HIS A 101 -21.47 19.96 1.60
CA HIS A 101 -20.07 19.99 2.00
C HIS A 101 -19.70 18.66 2.66
N PHE A 102 -18.55 18.12 2.28
CA PHE A 102 -17.92 16.97 2.91
C PHE A 102 -16.42 17.22 3.00
N MET A 103 -15.79 16.69 4.03
CA MET A 103 -14.34 16.86 4.22
C MET A 103 -13.58 15.73 3.52
N ASP A 104 -14.09 14.52 3.71
CA ASP A 104 -13.43 13.32 3.25
C ASP A 104 -14.46 12.32 2.73
N SER A 105 -14.08 11.56 1.70
CA SER A 105 -14.89 10.48 1.16
C SER A 105 -14.00 9.44 0.51
N TYR A 106 -14.48 8.20 0.44
CA TYR A 106 -13.74 7.12 -0.19
C TYR A 106 -13.33 7.44 -1.63
N LEU A 107 -14.23 8.08 -2.38
CA LEU A 107 -14.01 8.43 -3.78
C LEU A 107 -13.01 9.59 -3.92
N MET A 108 -13.04 10.57 -3.01
CA MET A 108 -12.08 11.66 -3.00
C MET A 108 -10.67 11.15 -2.65
N GLN A 109 -10.53 10.34 -1.60
CA GLN A 109 -9.23 9.80 -1.18
C GLN A 109 -8.53 8.96 -2.27
N HIS A 110 -9.29 8.09 -2.93
CA HIS A 110 -8.71 7.12 -3.84
C HIS A 110 -8.68 7.57 -5.30
N PHE A 111 -9.64 8.40 -5.72
CA PHE A 111 -9.84 8.75 -7.13
C PHE A 111 -9.89 10.26 -7.40
N ASP A 112 -9.76 11.12 -6.38
CA ASP A 112 -9.99 12.57 -6.48
C ASP A 112 -11.36 12.92 -7.08
N TRP A 113 -12.38 12.14 -6.72
CA TRP A 113 -13.72 12.33 -7.24
C TRP A 113 -14.65 12.94 -6.19
N ALA A 114 -15.23 14.10 -6.51
CA ALA A 114 -15.97 14.96 -5.59
C ALA A 114 -17.38 14.43 -5.28
N THR A 115 -17.47 13.29 -4.61
CA THR A 115 -18.72 12.68 -4.20
C THR A 115 -18.63 12.18 -2.75
N CYS A 116 -19.60 12.57 -1.92
CA CYS A 116 -19.67 12.13 -0.54
C CYS A 116 -20.08 10.65 -0.44
N ASP A 117 -19.76 9.99 0.67
CA ASP A 117 -20.03 8.55 0.83
C ASP A 117 -21.53 8.22 0.83
N ASN A 118 -22.40 9.17 1.20
CA ASN A 118 -23.85 8.98 1.13
C ASN A 118 -24.38 8.88 -0.31
N CYS A 119 -23.71 9.54 -1.26
CA CYS A 119 -24.07 9.50 -2.68
C CYS A 119 -23.30 8.41 -3.44
N ARG A 120 -22.44 7.64 -2.75
CA ARG A 120 -21.62 6.61 -3.37
C ARG A 120 -22.45 5.39 -3.74
N ASP A 121 -22.79 5.33 -5.01
CA ASP A 121 -23.39 4.15 -5.64
C ASP A 121 -22.33 3.15 -6.13
N VAL A 122 -22.15 2.04 -5.40
CA VAL A 122 -21.12 1.01 -5.66
C VAL A 122 -21.44 0.13 -6.88
N GLU A 123 -22.72 -0.05 -7.21
CA GLU A 123 -23.14 -0.98 -8.27
C GLU A 123 -23.43 -0.27 -9.60
N GLY A 124 -23.91 0.97 -9.56
CA GLY A 124 -24.22 1.75 -10.74
C GLY A 124 -23.09 2.69 -11.15
N LYS A 125 -23.21 3.98 -10.79
CA LYS A 125 -22.34 5.05 -11.30
C LYS A 125 -20.88 4.86 -10.86
N HIS A 126 -20.63 4.60 -9.58
CA HIS A 126 -19.29 4.55 -9.00
C HIS A 126 -18.72 3.12 -8.94
N LYS A 127 -19.20 2.25 -9.84
CA LYS A 127 -18.66 0.89 -10.00
C LYS A 127 -17.17 0.95 -10.29
N LEU A 128 -16.41 0.09 -9.61
CA LEU A 128 -15.00 -0.13 -9.90
C LEU A 128 -14.86 -1.22 -10.96
N ILE A 129 -14.02 -0.97 -11.96
CA ILE A 129 -13.75 -1.90 -13.05
C ILE A 129 -12.27 -2.24 -13.11
N THR A 130 -11.96 -3.46 -13.55
CA THR A 130 -10.57 -3.92 -13.64
C THR A 130 -9.84 -3.27 -14.81
N ARG A 131 -8.50 -3.17 -14.75
CA ARG A 131 -7.68 -2.74 -15.89
C ARG A 131 -8.02 -3.50 -17.18
N THR A 132 -8.27 -4.80 -17.09
CA THR A 132 -8.61 -5.64 -18.25
C THR A 132 -9.99 -5.33 -18.81
N GLU A 133 -10.98 -5.13 -17.93
CA GLU A 133 -12.34 -4.72 -18.31
C GLU A 133 -12.32 -3.35 -18.98
N ALA A 134 -11.61 -2.38 -18.41
CA ALA A 134 -11.43 -1.05 -19.01
C ALA A 134 -10.87 -1.12 -20.45
N LYS A 135 -9.83 -1.94 -20.68
CA LYS A 135 -9.21 -2.11 -22.01
C LYS A 135 -10.11 -2.86 -22.99
N GLN A 136 -10.89 -3.83 -22.52
CA GLN A 136 -11.74 -4.66 -23.38
C GLN A 136 -13.04 -3.94 -23.74
N GLU A 137 -13.71 -3.36 -22.76
CA GLU A 137 -14.97 -2.64 -22.96
C GLU A 137 -14.70 -1.32 -23.66
N TYR A 138 -13.83 -0.46 -23.13
CA TYR A 138 -13.62 0.89 -23.67
C TYR A 138 -12.53 0.99 -24.73
N LEU A 139 -12.01 -0.16 -25.18
CA LEU A 139 -10.97 -0.28 -26.22
C LEU A 139 -9.71 0.57 -25.94
N LEU A 140 -9.46 0.90 -24.67
CA LEU A 140 -8.34 1.73 -24.24
C LEU A 140 -7.01 0.96 -24.28
N LYS A 141 -5.92 1.68 -24.52
CA LYS A 141 -4.55 1.15 -24.44
C LYS A 141 -3.94 1.46 -23.08
N ASP A 142 -2.82 0.80 -22.78
CA ASP A 142 -2.10 1.03 -21.52
C ASP A 142 -1.56 2.46 -21.39
N CYS A 143 -1.17 3.08 -22.51
CA CYS A 143 -0.77 4.49 -22.52
C CYS A 143 -1.91 5.44 -22.17
N ASP A 144 -3.15 5.08 -22.51
CA ASP A 144 -4.30 5.93 -22.24
C ASP A 144 -4.67 5.92 -20.76
N LEU A 145 -4.31 4.87 -20.02
CA LEU A 145 -4.52 4.77 -18.57
C LEU A 145 -3.36 5.36 -17.79
N ASP A 146 -2.12 4.98 -18.14
CA ASP A 146 -0.93 5.25 -17.31
C ASP A 146 -0.20 6.56 -17.67
N LYS A 147 -0.31 7.07 -18.91
CA LYS A 147 0.52 8.19 -19.40
C LYS A 147 -0.25 9.48 -19.67
N ARG A 148 -1.53 9.40 -20.08
CA ARG A 148 -2.32 10.58 -20.40
C ARG A 148 -2.64 11.37 -19.13
N GLU A 149 -2.44 12.68 -19.18
CA GLU A 149 -2.78 13.61 -18.12
C GLU A 149 -4.29 13.90 -18.12
N PRO A 150 -4.97 13.96 -16.96
CA PRO A 150 -4.50 13.54 -15.64
C PRO A 150 -4.37 12.01 -15.53
N VAL A 151 -3.33 11.52 -14.84
CA VAL A 151 -3.13 10.07 -14.66
C VAL A 151 -4.27 9.50 -13.83
N LEU A 152 -4.89 8.41 -14.31
CA LEU A 152 -6.00 7.79 -13.61
C LEU A 152 -5.50 7.07 -12.35
N LYS A 153 -6.04 7.47 -11.19
CA LYS A 153 -5.77 6.78 -9.93
C LYS A 153 -6.45 5.41 -9.91
N PHE A 154 -5.85 4.47 -9.16
CA PHE A 154 -6.35 3.11 -9.05
C PHE A 154 -6.16 2.56 -7.64
N ILE A 155 -6.98 1.57 -7.30
CA ILE A 155 -6.86 0.80 -6.06
C ILE A 155 -6.27 -0.58 -6.38
N LEU A 156 -5.29 -1.00 -5.58
CA LEU A 156 -4.71 -2.33 -5.65
C LEU A 156 -5.49 -3.29 -4.76
N LYS A 157 -5.94 -4.42 -5.33
CA LYS A 157 -6.65 -5.48 -4.60
C LYS A 157 -6.04 -6.84 -4.95
N LYS A 158 -6.05 -7.79 -4.01
CA LYS A 158 -5.65 -9.18 -4.29
C LYS A 158 -6.61 -9.81 -5.31
N ASN A 159 -6.08 -10.65 -6.18
CA ASN A 159 -6.92 -11.34 -7.17
C ASN A 159 -7.81 -12.40 -6.47
N PRO A 160 -9.15 -12.32 -6.59
CA PRO A 160 -10.07 -13.22 -5.90
C PRO A 160 -9.97 -14.67 -6.41
N HIS A 161 -9.49 -14.86 -7.64
CA HIS A 161 -9.33 -16.19 -8.21
C HIS A 161 -8.06 -16.88 -7.70
N ASN A 162 -6.97 -16.13 -7.49
CA ASN A 162 -5.74 -16.68 -6.91
C ASN A 162 -4.92 -15.56 -6.26
N SER A 163 -4.72 -15.66 -4.95
CA SER A 163 -3.98 -14.69 -4.15
C SER A 163 -2.48 -14.64 -4.46
N GLN A 164 -1.92 -15.67 -5.11
CA GLN A 164 -0.52 -15.68 -5.59
C GLN A 164 -0.35 -14.89 -6.88
N TRP A 165 -1.42 -14.63 -7.63
CA TRP A 165 -1.34 -13.76 -8.80
C TRP A 165 -1.10 -12.32 -8.35
N GLY A 166 -0.52 -11.53 -9.26
CA GLY A 166 -0.28 -10.11 -9.01
C GLY A 166 -1.57 -9.36 -8.65
N ASP A 167 -1.40 -8.27 -7.89
CA ASP A 167 -2.52 -7.43 -7.47
C ASP A 167 -3.26 -6.85 -8.69
N MET A 168 -4.58 -6.88 -8.64
CA MET A 168 -5.42 -6.25 -9.64
C MET A 168 -5.48 -4.75 -9.41
N LYS A 169 -5.48 -4.00 -10.51
CA LYS A 169 -5.77 -2.56 -10.51
C LYS A 169 -7.24 -2.33 -10.80
N LEU A 170 -7.90 -1.61 -9.89
CA LEU A 170 -9.30 -1.20 -9.98
C LEU A 170 -9.37 0.30 -10.27
N TYR A 171 -10.09 0.67 -11.33
CA TYR A 171 -10.33 2.03 -11.75
C TYR A 171 -11.80 2.40 -11.55
N LEU A 172 -12.09 3.69 -11.34
CA LEU A 172 -13.45 4.18 -11.29
C LEU A 172 -14.05 4.19 -12.70
N LYS A 173 -15.20 3.53 -12.90
CA LYS A 173 -15.85 3.42 -14.22
C LYS A 173 -16.10 4.79 -14.87
N LEU A 174 -16.53 5.79 -14.10
CA LEU A 174 -16.76 7.15 -14.61
C LEU A 174 -15.50 7.80 -15.19
N GLN A 175 -14.36 7.63 -14.54
CA GLN A 175 -13.09 8.17 -15.04
C GLN A 175 -12.67 7.47 -16.34
N VAL A 176 -12.90 6.17 -16.42
CA VAL A 176 -12.60 5.39 -17.64
C VAL A 176 -13.51 5.81 -18.80
N ILE A 177 -14.79 6.07 -18.55
CA ILE A 177 -15.73 6.60 -19.56
C ILE A 177 -15.28 7.99 -20.03
N LYS A 178 -14.94 8.90 -19.12
CA LYS A 178 -14.40 10.22 -19.48
C LYS A 178 -13.15 10.08 -20.36
N ARG A 179 -12.21 9.21 -19.96
CA ARG A 179 -11.00 8.92 -20.73
C ARG A 179 -11.29 8.29 -22.10
N SER A 180 -12.30 7.42 -22.21
CA SER A 180 -12.66 6.82 -23.50
C SER A 180 -13.25 7.85 -24.45
N LEU A 181 -14.08 8.77 -23.94
CA LEU A 181 -14.60 9.89 -24.72
C LEU A 181 -13.48 10.83 -25.17
N GLU A 182 -12.45 11.08 -24.35
CA GLU A 182 -11.27 11.86 -24.77
C GLU A 182 -10.46 11.17 -25.89
N VAL A 183 -10.37 9.84 -25.86
CA VAL A 183 -9.57 9.06 -26.82
C VAL A 183 -10.30 8.85 -28.14
N TRP A 184 -11.61 8.58 -28.08
CA TRP A 184 -12.43 8.23 -29.24
C TRP A 184 -13.25 9.43 -29.76
N GLY A 185 -13.46 10.46 -28.95
CA GLY A 185 -14.23 11.65 -29.29
C GLY A 185 -15.72 11.49 -28.99
N SER A 186 -16.36 10.43 -29.48
CA SER A 186 -17.78 10.14 -29.23
C SER A 186 -18.03 8.67 -28.90
N GLU A 187 -19.13 8.39 -28.18
CA GLU A 187 -19.53 6.99 -27.90
C GLU A 187 -19.88 6.23 -29.18
N GLU A 188 -20.37 6.93 -30.21
CA GLU A 188 -20.71 6.34 -31.51
C GLU A 188 -19.47 5.73 -32.18
N THR A 189 -18.36 6.46 -32.23
CA THR A 189 -17.10 5.96 -32.81
C THR A 189 -16.53 4.77 -32.02
N LEU A 190 -16.68 4.77 -30.70
CA LEU A 190 -16.29 3.64 -29.85
C LEU A 190 -17.13 2.41 -30.20
N GLN A 191 -18.43 2.58 -30.39
CA GLN A 191 -19.36 1.52 -30.75
C GLN A 191 -19.07 0.95 -32.15
N GLU A 192 -18.87 1.79 -33.15
CA GLU A 192 -18.45 1.37 -34.50
C GLU A 192 -17.12 0.60 -34.47
N ALA A 193 -16.16 1.05 -33.67
CA ALA A 193 -14.88 0.35 -33.49
C ALA A 193 -15.05 -1.01 -32.80
N ARG A 194 -16.01 -1.15 -31.87
CA ARG A 194 -16.35 -2.43 -31.23
C ARG A 194 -16.97 -3.40 -32.25
N GLU A 195 -17.96 -2.95 -33.01
CA GLU A 195 -18.63 -3.75 -34.04
C GLU A 195 -17.63 -4.20 -35.11
N THR A 196 -16.79 -3.29 -35.60
CA THR A 196 -15.72 -3.61 -36.56
C THR A 196 -14.77 -4.69 -36.00
N ARG A 197 -14.42 -4.63 -34.71
CA ARG A 197 -13.59 -5.67 -34.06
C ARG A 197 -14.33 -6.99 -33.86
N GLN A 198 -15.65 -6.97 -33.70
CA GLN A 198 -16.46 -8.17 -33.60
C GLN A 198 -16.57 -8.85 -34.97
N ASP A 199 -16.96 -8.10 -35.99
CA ASP A 199 -17.04 -8.54 -37.37
C ASP A 199 -15.72 -9.14 -37.86
N ASN A 200 -14.60 -8.47 -37.57
CA ASN A 200 -13.28 -8.98 -37.94
C ASN A 200 -12.96 -10.29 -37.21
N ARG A 201 -13.36 -10.45 -35.95
CA ARG A 201 -13.19 -11.71 -35.21
C ARG A 201 -14.06 -12.82 -35.80
N GLU A 202 -15.29 -12.52 -36.19
CA GLU A 202 -16.20 -13.47 -36.82
C GLU A 202 -15.70 -13.90 -38.21
N LYS A 203 -15.29 -12.94 -39.05
CA LYS A 203 -14.64 -13.20 -40.34
C LYS A 203 -13.39 -14.06 -40.20
N MET A 204 -12.55 -13.81 -39.19
CA MET A 204 -11.36 -14.62 -38.93
C MET A 204 -11.70 -16.04 -38.45
N LYS A 205 -12.73 -16.20 -37.61
CA LYS A 205 -13.24 -17.51 -37.20
C LYS A 205 -13.78 -18.29 -38.40
N GLN A 206 -14.56 -17.65 -39.26
CA GLN A 206 -15.11 -18.27 -40.47
C GLN A 206 -14.01 -18.70 -41.44
N LYS A 207 -13.06 -17.82 -41.75
CA LYS A 207 -11.88 -18.17 -42.57
C LYS A 207 -11.10 -19.35 -41.99
N LYS A 208 -10.94 -19.42 -40.67
CA LYS A 208 -10.26 -20.54 -39.99
C LYS A 208 -11.05 -21.84 -40.12
N PHE A 209 -12.37 -21.77 -40.00
CA PHE A 209 -13.26 -22.91 -40.21
C PHE A 209 -13.21 -23.41 -41.66
N ASP A 210 -13.36 -22.51 -42.64
CA ASP A 210 -13.32 -22.84 -44.07
C ASP A 210 -11.99 -23.48 -44.47
N LYS A 211 -10.87 -22.98 -43.94
CA LYS A 211 -9.55 -23.58 -44.16
C LYS A 211 -9.48 -25.00 -43.61
N LYS A 212 -10.06 -25.26 -42.44
CA LYS A 212 -10.11 -26.59 -41.82
C LYS A 212 -11.00 -27.55 -42.60
N VAL A 213 -12.14 -27.06 -43.09
CA VAL A 213 -13.07 -27.80 -43.93
C VAL A 213 -12.39 -28.18 -45.25
N LYS A 214 -11.80 -27.21 -45.97
CA LYS A 214 -11.05 -27.49 -47.21
C LYS A 214 -9.93 -28.50 -47.02
N GLY A 215 -9.17 -28.42 -45.91
CA GLY A 215 -8.13 -29.40 -45.59
C GLY A 215 -8.68 -30.82 -45.46
N LYS A 216 -9.80 -31.00 -44.75
CA LYS A 216 -10.48 -32.29 -44.65
C LYS A 216 -11.03 -32.80 -45.98
N TRP A 217 -11.57 -31.90 -46.81
CA TRP A 217 -12.03 -32.27 -48.17
C TRP A 217 -10.87 -32.77 -49.03
N LEU A 218 -9.72 -32.09 -49.00
CA LEU A 218 -8.50 -32.52 -49.70
C LEU A 218 -8.02 -33.88 -49.20
N GLU A 219 -8.00 -34.09 -47.88
CA GLU A 219 -7.61 -35.37 -47.27
C GLU A 219 -8.56 -36.51 -47.69
N PHE A 220 -9.88 -36.25 -47.70
CA PHE A 220 -10.87 -37.21 -48.15
C PHE A 220 -10.73 -37.52 -49.65
N GLN A 221 -10.53 -36.51 -50.49
CA GLN A 221 -10.32 -36.69 -51.93
C GLN A 221 -9.06 -37.50 -52.23
N LEU A 222 -7.95 -37.23 -51.52
CA LEU A 222 -6.72 -37.99 -51.65
C LEU A 222 -6.89 -39.43 -51.19
N SER A 223 -7.57 -39.66 -50.07
CA SER A 223 -7.87 -41.01 -49.57
C SER A 223 -8.75 -41.79 -50.55
N PHE A 224 -9.79 -41.16 -51.10
CA PHE A 224 -10.66 -41.75 -52.11
C PHE A 224 -9.89 -42.07 -53.39
N PHE A 225 -9.09 -41.14 -53.90
CA PHE A 225 -8.25 -41.36 -55.08
C PHE A 225 -7.28 -42.52 -54.86
N PHE A 226 -6.58 -42.56 -53.72
CA PHE A 226 -5.66 -43.65 -53.40
C PHE A 226 -6.38 -45.01 -53.34
N LYS A 227 -7.59 -45.04 -52.77
CA LYS A 227 -8.39 -46.26 -52.66
C LYS A 227 -8.97 -46.75 -53.99
N VAL A 228 -9.22 -45.86 -54.95
CA VAL A 228 -9.77 -46.22 -56.27
C VAL A 228 -8.68 -46.65 -57.25
N TYR A 229 -7.49 -46.06 -57.17
CA TYR A 229 -6.44 -46.25 -58.18
C TYR A 229 -5.25 -47.11 -57.73
N PHE A 230 -5.08 -47.36 -56.43
CA PHE A 230 -3.94 -48.11 -55.88
C PHE A 230 -4.32 -49.33 -55.02
N LEU A 231 -5.61 -49.58 -54.80
CA LEU A 231 -6.17 -50.72 -54.06
C LEU A 231 -7.13 -51.48 -54.97
#